data_AF-A0A353C8S7-F1
#
_entry.id   AF-A0A353C8S7-F1
#
_cell.length_a   1.000
_cell.length_b   1.000
_cell.length_c   1.000
_cell.angle_alpha   90.00
_cell.angle_beta   90.00
_cell.angle_gamma   90.00
#
_symmetry.space_group_name_H-M   'P 1'
#
loop_
_entity.id
_entity.type
_entity.pdbx_description
1 polymer ?
#
loop_
_entity_poly.entity_id
_entity_poly.type
_entity_poly.pdbx_seq_one_letter_code
_entity_poly.pdbx_strand_id
1 'polypeptide(L)'
;MRKRLLIIAIVLGFVASGCGVGSYLYWQRLKATPQYSLALLIDAARRGDQPIVDELVDSDAMVDDFVPQIIEKAVELYGRGLPPSLVSRITSVAAPLMPAIRERARSELPNLIRKETARFEGVPFAAMVIGADRYLDIVVDGEDATIRSKLPRHSFEVRMRRVGSRWQIVGIRDAQLATRVAQAIGQQIIGAASKGDLRQAANELGIGDFKDMIREAEKIFE
;
A
#
# COMPACT_ATOMS: atom_id res chain seq x y z
N MET A 1 62.97 15.28 4.92
CA MET A 1 61.59 15.52 5.43
C MET A 1 60.56 15.75 4.32
N ARG A 2 60.78 16.69 3.38
CA ARG A 2 59.82 17.05 2.31
C ARG A 2 59.27 15.87 1.48
N LYS A 3 60.12 14.91 1.09
CA LYS A 3 59.69 13.71 0.33
C LYS A 3 58.77 12.77 1.12
N ARG A 4 58.94 12.65 2.45
CA ARG A 4 58.09 11.80 3.31
C ARG A 4 56.69 12.40 3.49
N LEU A 5 56.61 13.72 3.64
CA LEU A 5 55.33 14.44 3.71
C LEU A 5 54.54 14.35 2.39
N LEU A 6 55.24 14.39 1.25
CA LEU A 6 54.61 14.26 -0.07
C LEU A 6 54.03 12.85 -0.28
N ILE A 7 54.74 11.81 0.14
CA ILE A 7 54.23 10.41 0.09
C ILE A 7 53.01 10.25 1.01
N ILE A 8 53.05 10.78 2.23
CA ILE A 8 51.91 10.73 3.16
C ILE A 8 50.69 11.46 2.58
N ALA A 9 50.88 12.63 1.98
CA ALA A 9 49.80 13.39 1.35
C ALA A 9 49.18 12.65 0.15
N ILE A 10 50.00 11.98 -0.67
CA ILE A 10 49.52 11.14 -1.78
C ILE A 10 48.71 9.96 -1.26
N VAL A 11 49.20 9.26 -0.23
CA VAL A 11 48.49 8.12 0.37
C VAL A 11 47.16 8.56 0.99
N LEU A 12 47.15 9.67 1.75
CA LEU A 12 45.92 10.24 2.31
C LEU A 12 44.93 10.67 1.22
N GLY A 13 45.41 11.30 0.15
CA GLY A 13 44.59 11.67 -1.00
C GLY A 13 43.98 10.45 -1.70
N PHE A 14 44.74 9.37 -1.82
CA PHE A 14 44.26 8.13 -2.42
C PHE A 14 43.23 7.41 -1.54
N VAL A 15 43.46 7.34 -0.23
CA VAL A 15 42.51 6.78 0.74
C VAL A 15 41.22 7.60 0.78
N ALA A 16 41.32 8.93 0.86
CA ALA A 16 40.15 9.81 0.85
C ALA A 16 39.34 9.68 -0.44
N SER A 17 40.03 9.61 -1.60
CA SER A 17 39.38 9.40 -2.89
C SER A 17 38.70 8.02 -2.97
N GLY A 18 39.38 6.96 -2.52
CA GLY A 18 38.83 5.60 -2.47
C GLY A 18 37.61 5.50 -1.55
N CYS A 19 37.66 6.11 -0.36
CA CYS A 19 36.53 6.19 0.56
C CYS A 19 35.36 6.99 -0.03
N GLY A 20 35.64 8.08 -0.74
CA GLY A 20 34.62 8.89 -1.41
C GLY A 20 33.90 8.11 -2.51
N VAL A 21 34.65 7.48 -3.42
CA VAL A 21 34.10 6.66 -4.51
C VAL A 21 33.34 5.45 -3.96
N GLY A 22 33.91 4.75 -2.98
CA GLY A 22 33.27 3.61 -2.33
C GLY A 22 31.93 3.99 -1.66
N SER A 23 31.91 5.12 -0.95
CA SER A 23 30.71 5.63 -0.28
C SER A 23 29.63 6.06 -1.29
N TYR A 24 30.03 6.69 -2.40
CA TYR A 24 29.11 7.08 -3.47
C TYR A 24 28.48 5.86 -4.15
N LEU A 25 29.29 4.85 -4.52
CA LEU A 25 28.80 3.62 -5.14
C LEU A 25 27.90 2.82 -4.19
N TYR A 26 28.25 2.80 -2.89
CA TYR A 26 27.41 2.19 -1.86
C TYR A 26 26.05 2.88 -1.77
N TRP A 27 26.03 4.22 -1.71
CA TRP A 27 24.80 5.00 -1.67
C TRP A 27 23.92 4.80 -2.91
N GLN A 28 24.54 4.73 -4.09
CA GLN A 28 23.82 4.47 -5.34
C GLN A 28 23.19 3.07 -5.36
N ARG A 29 23.90 2.04 -4.86
CA ARG A 29 23.34 0.69 -4.70
C ARG A 29 22.22 0.66 -3.69
N LEU A 30 22.37 1.35 -2.56
CA LEU A 30 21.36 1.40 -1.50
C LEU A 30 20.05 2.00 -2.02
N LYS A 31 20.11 3.07 -2.82
CA LYS A 31 18.93 3.68 -3.47
C LYS A 31 18.17 2.72 -4.38
N ALA A 32 18.87 1.77 -4.99
CA ALA A 32 18.28 0.78 -5.90
C ALA A 32 17.63 -0.42 -5.19
N THR A 33 17.64 -0.42 -3.85
CA THR A 33 17.06 -1.50 -3.02
C THR A 33 15.58 -1.26 -2.69
N PRO A 34 14.77 -2.32 -2.56
CA PRO A 34 13.35 -2.17 -2.25
C PRO A 34 13.11 -1.61 -0.85
N GLN A 35 13.96 -1.94 0.14
CA GLN A 35 13.86 -1.37 1.50
C GLN A 35 14.09 0.13 1.53
N TYR A 36 14.94 0.67 0.66
CA TYR A 36 15.15 2.11 0.56
C TYR A 36 13.88 2.81 0.08
N SER A 37 13.25 2.29 -0.97
CA SER A 37 11.97 2.82 -1.47
C SER A 37 10.85 2.72 -0.43
N LEU A 38 10.77 1.63 0.31
CA LEU A 38 9.79 1.48 1.40
C LEU A 38 10.03 2.50 2.53
N ALA A 39 11.28 2.68 2.95
CA ALA A 39 11.63 3.68 3.96
C ALA A 39 11.37 5.12 3.46
N LEU A 40 11.59 5.37 2.16
CA LEU A 40 11.32 6.66 1.54
C LEU A 40 9.82 6.95 1.50
N LEU A 41 8.98 5.95 1.24
CA LEU A 41 7.54 6.10 1.30
C LEU A 41 7.07 6.50 2.71
N ILE A 42 7.61 5.86 3.75
CA ILE A 42 7.28 6.19 5.14
C ILE A 42 7.68 7.65 5.45
N ASP A 43 8.89 8.06 5.05
CA ASP A 43 9.37 9.43 5.27
C ASP A 43 8.53 10.47 4.49
N ALA A 44 8.16 10.17 3.24
CA ALA A 44 7.33 11.02 2.40
C ALA A 44 5.90 11.16 2.95
N ALA A 45 5.27 10.04 3.34
CA ALA A 45 3.95 10.04 3.95
C ALA A 45 3.90 10.84 5.25
N ARG A 46 4.97 10.76 6.06
CA ARG A 46 5.13 11.57 7.28
C ARG A 46 5.22 13.07 6.99
N ARG A 47 5.98 13.45 5.97
CA ARG A 47 6.18 14.86 5.58
C ARG A 47 5.01 15.45 4.79
N GLY A 48 4.04 14.62 4.40
CA GLY A 48 2.96 15.04 3.50
C GLY A 48 3.45 15.29 2.07
N ASP A 49 4.53 14.64 1.66
CA ASP A 49 5.11 14.78 0.32
C ASP A 49 4.36 13.86 -0.67
N GLN A 50 3.14 14.30 -1.02
CA GLN A 50 2.24 13.56 -1.89
C GLN A 50 2.87 13.20 -3.25
N PRO A 51 3.63 14.09 -3.93
CA PRO A 51 4.31 13.74 -5.18
C PRO A 51 5.25 12.53 -5.05
N ILE A 52 6.01 12.42 -3.94
CA ILE A 52 6.89 11.28 -3.72
C ILE A 52 6.09 10.02 -3.37
N VAL A 53 4.99 10.15 -2.64
CA VAL A 53 4.07 9.02 -2.38
C VAL A 53 3.52 8.47 -3.70
N ASP A 54 3.05 9.35 -4.59
CA ASP A 54 2.51 8.98 -5.89
C ASP A 54 3.58 8.35 -6.80
N GLU A 55 4.85 8.77 -6.68
CA GLU A 55 5.97 8.15 -7.42
C GLU A 55 6.31 6.74 -6.90
N LEU A 56 6.08 6.46 -5.62
CA LEU A 56 6.46 5.20 -4.95
C LEU A 56 5.31 4.20 -4.86
N VAL A 57 4.10 4.59 -5.23
CA VAL A 57 2.89 3.79 -5.09
C VAL A 57 2.17 3.74 -6.42
N ASP A 58 2.15 2.55 -7.03
CA ASP A 58 1.28 2.28 -8.16
C ASP A 58 -0.15 2.12 -7.64
N SER A 59 -0.85 3.26 -7.58
CA SER A 59 -2.21 3.32 -7.03
C SER A 59 -3.17 2.39 -7.77
N ASP A 60 -2.96 2.16 -9.06
CA ASP A 60 -3.87 1.36 -9.88
C ASP A 60 -3.68 -0.13 -9.57
N ALA A 61 -2.42 -0.59 -9.60
CA ALA A 61 -2.08 -1.95 -9.23
C ALA A 61 -2.44 -2.26 -7.76
N MET A 62 -2.23 -1.29 -6.87
CA MET A 62 -2.55 -1.47 -5.45
C MET A 62 -4.05 -1.56 -5.22
N VAL A 63 -4.88 -0.76 -5.91
CA VAL A 63 -6.35 -0.91 -5.83
C VAL A 63 -6.79 -2.26 -6.41
N ASP A 64 -6.21 -2.69 -7.53
CA ASP A 64 -6.49 -4.00 -8.14
C ASP A 64 -6.21 -5.17 -7.20
N ASP A 65 -5.12 -5.11 -6.43
CA ASP A 65 -4.79 -6.12 -5.43
C ASP A 65 -5.66 -6.02 -4.17
N PHE A 66 -6.10 -4.81 -3.80
CA PHE A 66 -6.72 -4.55 -2.51
C PHE A 66 -8.25 -4.72 -2.53
N VAL A 67 -8.92 -4.41 -3.63
CA VAL A 67 -10.38 -4.55 -3.74
C VAL A 67 -10.86 -6.00 -3.51
N PRO A 68 -10.24 -7.05 -4.10
CA PRO A 68 -10.63 -8.42 -3.81
C PRO A 68 -10.50 -8.78 -2.31
N GLN A 69 -9.46 -8.28 -1.63
CA GLN A 69 -9.23 -8.50 -0.20
C GLN A 69 -10.32 -7.84 0.67
N ILE A 70 -10.78 -6.64 0.27
CA ILE A 70 -11.90 -5.96 0.94
C ILE A 70 -13.20 -6.76 0.79
N ILE A 71 -13.49 -7.24 -0.43
CA ILE A 71 -14.70 -8.04 -0.71
C ILE A 71 -14.68 -9.33 0.11
N GLU A 72 -13.57 -10.08 0.06
CA GLU A 72 -13.39 -11.31 0.84
C GLU A 72 -13.62 -11.05 2.33
N LYS A 73 -13.03 -9.97 2.87
CA LYS A 73 -13.17 -9.63 4.28
C LYS A 73 -14.60 -9.16 4.63
N ALA A 74 -15.28 -8.45 3.74
CA ALA A 74 -16.68 -8.06 3.92
C ALA A 74 -17.60 -9.29 3.97
N VAL A 75 -17.36 -10.28 3.10
CA VAL A 75 -18.07 -11.57 3.12
C VAL A 75 -17.81 -12.31 4.43
N GLU A 76 -16.57 -12.35 4.90
CA GLU A 76 -16.23 -12.98 6.18
C GLU A 76 -16.93 -12.30 7.38
N LEU A 77 -16.97 -10.97 7.39
CA LEU A 77 -17.53 -10.19 8.48
C LEU A 77 -19.06 -10.19 8.49
N TYR A 78 -19.69 -9.99 7.32
CA TYR A 78 -21.13 -9.74 7.19
C TYR A 78 -21.90 -10.89 6.53
N GLY A 79 -21.23 -11.78 5.81
CA GLY A 79 -21.82 -12.95 5.15
C GLY A 79 -21.91 -14.18 6.04
N ARG A 80 -21.62 -14.07 7.35
CA ARG A 80 -21.72 -15.19 8.30
C ARG A 80 -23.15 -15.71 8.32
N GLY A 81 -23.35 -16.93 7.81
CA GLY A 81 -24.66 -17.59 7.70
C GLY A 81 -25.33 -17.48 6.32
N LEU A 82 -24.72 -16.79 5.35
CA LEU A 82 -25.22 -16.74 3.97
C LEU A 82 -24.66 -17.90 3.14
N PRO A 83 -25.48 -18.52 2.26
CA PRO A 83 -25.00 -19.53 1.31
C PRO A 83 -23.94 -18.94 0.35
N PRO A 84 -22.90 -19.70 -0.04
CA PRO A 84 -21.87 -19.24 -0.98
C PRO A 84 -22.43 -18.74 -2.33
N SER A 85 -23.56 -19.31 -2.77
CA SER A 85 -24.27 -18.91 -3.97
C SER A 85 -24.87 -17.50 -3.88
N LEU A 86 -25.29 -17.07 -2.69
CA LEU A 86 -25.84 -15.74 -2.44
C LEU A 86 -24.73 -14.69 -2.38
N VAL A 87 -23.58 -15.05 -1.78
CA VAL A 87 -22.36 -14.23 -1.78
C VAL A 87 -21.89 -13.95 -3.21
N SER A 88 -21.79 -15.00 -4.04
CA SER A 88 -21.39 -14.86 -5.45
C SER A 88 -22.33 -13.96 -6.25
N ARG A 89 -23.64 -14.05 -5.98
CA ARG A 89 -24.65 -13.17 -6.59
C ARG A 89 -24.48 -11.71 -6.16
N ILE A 90 -24.25 -11.44 -4.88
CA ILE A 90 -23.97 -10.07 -4.39
C ILE A 90 -22.74 -9.49 -5.08
N THR A 91 -21.67 -10.28 -5.25
CA THR A 91 -20.47 -9.85 -5.99
C THR A 91 -20.77 -9.54 -7.46
N SER A 92 -21.59 -10.37 -8.13
CA SER A 92 -21.98 -10.10 -9.52
C SER A 92 -22.86 -8.86 -9.67
N VAL A 93 -23.70 -8.55 -8.69
CA VAL A 93 -24.55 -7.37 -8.63
C VAL A 93 -23.75 -6.10 -8.30
N ALA A 94 -22.67 -6.24 -7.54
CA ALA A 94 -21.74 -5.15 -7.24
C ALA A 94 -20.74 -4.87 -8.39
N ALA A 95 -20.65 -5.73 -9.41
CA ALA A 95 -19.72 -5.59 -10.52
C ALA A 95 -19.79 -4.21 -11.24
N PRO A 96 -20.98 -3.63 -11.49
CA PRO A 96 -21.10 -2.29 -12.07
C PRO A 96 -20.62 -1.17 -11.15
N LEU A 97 -20.57 -1.39 -9.83
CA LEU A 97 -20.08 -0.42 -8.85
C LEU A 97 -18.55 -0.46 -8.70
N MET A 98 -17.89 -1.46 -9.28
CA MET A 98 -16.44 -1.64 -9.17
C MET A 98 -15.63 -0.41 -9.62
N PRO A 99 -15.98 0.32 -10.70
CA PRO A 99 -15.30 1.57 -11.04
C PRO A 99 -15.39 2.63 -9.95
N ALA A 100 -16.57 2.80 -9.32
CA ALA A 100 -16.77 3.76 -8.24
C ALA A 100 -16.03 3.35 -6.96
N ILE A 101 -16.02 2.05 -6.64
CA ILE A 101 -15.26 1.50 -5.50
C ILE A 101 -13.76 1.72 -5.72
N ARG A 102 -13.26 1.48 -6.94
CA ARG A 102 -11.87 1.70 -7.32
C ARG A 102 -11.48 3.16 -7.16
N GLU A 103 -12.28 4.08 -7.68
CA GLU A 103 -12.02 5.52 -7.58
C GLU A 103 -12.02 5.98 -6.12
N ARG A 104 -12.97 5.47 -5.33
CA ARG A 104 -13.02 5.77 -3.90
C ARG A 104 -11.81 5.22 -3.16
N ALA A 105 -11.40 3.97 -3.43
CA ALA A 105 -10.20 3.37 -2.87
C ALA A 105 -8.96 4.20 -3.22
N ARG A 106 -8.82 4.62 -4.49
CA ARG A 106 -7.75 5.51 -4.96
C ARG A 106 -7.70 6.81 -4.15
N SER A 107 -8.85 7.43 -3.89
CA SER A 107 -8.92 8.68 -3.09
C SER A 107 -8.55 8.51 -1.61
N GLU A 108 -8.80 7.33 -1.03
CA GLU A 108 -8.54 7.05 0.39
C GLU A 108 -7.16 6.46 0.66
N LEU A 109 -6.52 5.89 -0.35
CA LEU A 109 -5.22 5.23 -0.24
C LEU A 109 -4.12 6.11 0.37
N PRO A 110 -3.93 7.39 -0.04
CA PRO A 110 -2.93 8.25 0.58
C PRO A 110 -3.14 8.44 2.09
N ASN A 111 -4.39 8.63 2.51
CA ASN A 111 -4.75 8.78 3.92
C ASN A 111 -4.50 7.48 4.69
N LEU A 112 -4.79 6.34 4.09
CA LEU A 112 -4.52 5.02 4.66
C LEU A 112 -3.03 4.78 4.82
N ILE A 113 -2.22 5.05 3.79
CA ILE A 113 -0.76 4.96 3.86
C ILE A 113 -0.23 5.83 5.00
N ARG A 114 -0.67 7.09 5.10
CA ARG A 114 -0.27 7.99 6.17
C ARG A 114 -0.62 7.44 7.56
N LYS A 115 -1.85 6.95 7.74
CA LYS A 115 -2.30 6.38 9.02
C LYS A 115 -1.52 5.12 9.40
N GLU A 116 -1.22 4.26 8.43
CA GLU A 116 -0.48 3.02 8.66
C GLU A 116 1.01 3.26 8.89
N THR A 117 1.58 4.29 8.25
CA THR A 117 2.98 4.67 8.42
C THR A 117 3.22 5.49 9.69
N ALA A 118 2.18 6.11 10.28
CA ALA A 118 2.26 6.87 11.53
C ALA A 118 2.90 6.07 12.68
N ARG A 119 2.70 4.74 12.72
CA ARG A 119 3.31 3.87 13.72
C ARG A 119 4.85 3.84 13.68
N PHE A 120 5.45 4.28 12.57
CA PHE A 120 6.89 4.34 12.37
C PHE A 120 7.47 5.76 12.52
N GLU A 121 6.68 6.75 12.97
CA GLU A 121 7.10 8.16 13.08
C GLU A 121 8.37 8.37 13.93
N GLY A 122 8.53 7.55 14.99
CA GLY A 122 9.68 7.62 15.90
C GLY A 122 10.96 6.95 15.39
N VAL A 123 10.93 6.29 14.22
CA VAL A 123 12.09 5.54 13.71
C VAL A 123 12.87 6.42 12.71
N PRO A 124 14.17 6.70 12.94
CA PRO A 124 14.99 7.45 11.99
C PRO A 124 15.10 6.74 10.64
N PHE A 125 15.11 7.50 9.53
CA PHE A 125 15.23 6.95 8.17
C PHE A 125 16.42 6.00 8.01
N ALA A 126 17.60 6.41 8.49
CA ALA A 126 18.80 5.57 8.43
C ALA A 126 18.64 4.24 9.18
N ALA A 127 17.92 4.24 10.31
CA ALA A 127 17.63 3.03 11.06
C ALA A 127 16.67 2.10 10.29
N MET A 128 15.70 2.67 9.57
CA MET A 128 14.78 1.90 8.72
C MET A 128 15.49 1.23 7.54
N VAL A 129 16.46 1.90 6.94
CA VAL A 129 17.17 1.37 5.76
C VAL A 129 18.23 0.35 6.17
N ILE A 130 19.06 0.67 7.17
CA ILE A 130 20.17 -0.20 7.61
C ILE A 130 19.64 -1.40 8.43
N GLY A 131 18.55 -1.20 9.17
CA GLY A 131 17.96 -2.23 10.03
C GLY A 131 17.00 -3.18 9.31
N ALA A 132 16.60 -2.88 8.07
CA ALA A 132 15.55 -3.57 7.32
C ALA A 132 15.64 -5.10 7.42
N ASP A 133 16.82 -5.67 7.15
CA ASP A 133 17.02 -7.12 7.10
C ASP A 133 16.76 -7.84 8.44
N ARG A 134 16.78 -7.11 9.57
CA ARG A 134 16.51 -7.68 10.90
C ARG A 134 15.03 -7.96 11.13
N TYR A 135 14.14 -7.18 10.53
CA TYR A 135 12.69 -7.26 10.75
C TYR A 135 11.90 -7.50 9.46
N LEU A 136 12.54 -7.41 8.29
CA LEU A 136 11.97 -7.74 6.99
C LEU A 136 12.70 -8.95 6.39
N ASP A 137 11.92 -9.80 5.74
CA ASP A 137 12.38 -10.78 4.78
C ASP A 137 12.16 -10.19 3.38
N ILE A 138 13.24 -10.01 2.63
CA ILE A 138 13.20 -9.31 1.34
C ILE A 138 13.66 -10.30 0.28
N VAL A 139 12.74 -10.69 -0.58
CA VAL A 139 13.00 -11.58 -1.71
C VAL A 139 12.89 -10.76 -2.98
N VAL A 140 13.98 -10.66 -3.73
CA VAL A 140 14.01 -9.97 -5.02
C VAL A 140 14.09 -11.01 -6.13
N ASP A 141 13.14 -10.95 -7.06
CA ASP A 141 13.06 -11.81 -8.24
C ASP A 141 13.04 -10.93 -9.49
N GLY A 142 14.23 -10.61 -9.99
CA GLY A 142 14.41 -9.71 -11.14
C GLY A 142 13.85 -8.30 -10.90
N GLU A 143 12.76 -7.99 -11.59
CA GLU A 143 12.07 -6.69 -11.53
C GLU A 143 10.94 -6.67 -10.49
N ASP A 144 10.63 -7.78 -9.84
CA ASP A 144 9.65 -7.84 -8.76
C ASP A 144 10.34 -8.13 -7.41
N ALA A 145 9.78 -7.61 -6.32
CA ALA A 145 10.26 -7.85 -4.97
C ALA A 145 9.10 -8.10 -4.03
N THR A 146 9.27 -9.07 -3.13
CA THR A 146 8.33 -9.37 -2.06
C THR A 146 9.01 -9.09 -0.72
N ILE A 147 8.44 -8.17 0.05
CA ILE A 147 8.86 -7.82 1.40
C ILE A 147 7.87 -8.41 2.37
N ARG A 148 8.33 -9.24 3.31
CA ARG A 148 7.52 -9.81 4.39
C ARG A 148 8.03 -9.36 5.75
N SER A 149 7.13 -9.13 6.68
CA SER A 149 7.51 -8.90 8.08
C SER A 149 7.98 -10.20 8.74
N LYS A 150 9.14 -10.17 9.40
CA LYS A 150 9.63 -11.24 10.28
C LYS A 150 8.99 -11.20 11.67
N LEU A 151 8.24 -10.15 12.00
CA LEU A 151 7.67 -9.94 13.32
C LEU A 151 6.39 -10.80 13.49
N PRO A 152 6.35 -11.76 14.44
CA PRO A 152 5.24 -12.71 14.57
C PRO A 152 3.88 -12.07 14.87
N ARG A 153 3.88 -10.91 15.54
CA ARG A 153 2.65 -10.19 15.91
C ARG A 153 2.08 -9.35 14.77
N HIS A 154 2.85 -9.15 13.69
CA HIS A 154 2.53 -8.21 12.62
C HIS A 154 2.98 -8.78 11.27
N SER A 155 2.22 -9.75 10.75
CA SER A 155 2.43 -10.26 9.40
C SER A 155 1.86 -9.26 8.39
N PHE A 156 2.74 -8.62 7.63
CA PHE A 156 2.37 -7.91 6.42
C PHE A 156 3.28 -8.38 5.29
N GLU A 157 2.75 -8.37 4.07
CA GLU A 157 3.48 -8.62 2.84
C GLU A 157 3.27 -7.44 1.89
N VAL A 158 4.35 -6.90 1.36
CA VAL A 158 4.33 -5.83 0.36
C VAL A 158 4.98 -6.38 -0.91
N ARG A 159 4.29 -6.24 -2.03
CA ARG A 159 4.83 -6.55 -3.35
C ARG A 159 5.24 -5.25 -4.01
N MET A 160 6.44 -5.24 -4.57
CA MET A 160 7.02 -4.10 -5.24
C MET A 160 7.48 -4.49 -6.64
N ARG A 161 7.46 -3.53 -7.56
CA ARG A 161 8.01 -3.65 -8.91
C ARG A 161 9.04 -2.55 -9.14
N ARG A 162 10.13 -2.89 -9.80
CA ARG A 162 11.17 -1.95 -10.18
C ARG A 162 10.66 -1.09 -11.34
N VAL A 163 10.73 0.22 -11.17
CA VAL A 163 10.41 1.22 -12.18
C VAL A 163 11.57 2.20 -12.24
N GLY A 164 12.38 2.07 -13.30
CA GLY A 164 13.61 2.83 -13.44
C GLY A 164 14.61 2.56 -12.31
N SER A 165 14.90 3.58 -11.50
CA SER A 165 15.87 3.48 -10.39
C SER A 165 15.24 3.18 -9.02
N ARG A 166 13.90 3.10 -8.94
CA ARG A 166 13.15 2.93 -7.70
C ARG A 166 12.25 1.72 -7.74
N TRP A 167 11.79 1.31 -6.58
CA TRP A 167 10.76 0.30 -6.41
C TRP A 167 9.44 0.98 -6.09
N GLN A 168 8.41 0.63 -6.85
CA GLN A 168 7.03 1.05 -6.61
C GLN A 168 6.28 -0.06 -5.91
N ILE A 169 5.45 0.29 -4.93
CA ILE A 169 4.52 -0.64 -4.30
C ILE A 169 3.39 -0.91 -5.27
N VAL A 170 3.20 -2.19 -5.61
CA VAL A 170 2.14 -2.66 -6.53
C VAL A 170 1.11 -3.53 -5.82
N GLY A 171 1.33 -3.88 -4.55
CA GLY A 171 0.38 -4.69 -3.78
C GLY A 171 0.74 -4.72 -2.31
N ILE A 172 -0.28 -4.82 -1.47
CA ILE A 172 -0.13 -4.94 -0.01
C ILE A 172 -1.12 -5.99 0.46
N ARG A 173 -0.60 -6.97 1.19
CA ARG A 173 -1.36 -7.99 1.89
C ARG A 173 -1.14 -7.82 3.38
N ASP A 174 -2.14 -7.26 4.04
CA ASP A 174 -2.21 -7.15 5.48
C ASP A 174 -3.67 -7.38 5.88
N ALA A 175 -3.94 -8.49 6.57
CA ALA A 175 -5.30 -8.87 6.96
C ALA A 175 -5.94 -7.84 7.91
N GLN A 176 -5.14 -7.17 8.76
CA GLN A 176 -5.62 -6.12 9.64
C GLN A 176 -5.92 -4.84 8.86
N LEU A 177 -5.07 -4.51 7.88
CA LEU A 177 -5.31 -3.38 6.98
C LEU A 177 -6.59 -3.59 6.16
N ALA A 178 -6.73 -4.76 5.52
CA ALA A 178 -7.94 -5.12 4.77
C ALA A 178 -9.20 -5.03 5.65
N THR A 179 -9.11 -5.48 6.90
CA THR A 179 -10.21 -5.35 7.88
C THR A 179 -10.53 -3.90 8.22
N ARG A 180 -9.53 -3.07 8.53
CA ARG A 180 -9.73 -1.65 8.85
C ARG A 180 -10.33 -0.88 7.68
N VAL A 181 -9.88 -1.17 6.46
CA VAL A 181 -10.41 -0.49 5.26
C VAL A 181 -11.80 -1.00 4.91
N ALA A 182 -12.06 -2.31 4.99
CA ALA A 182 -13.39 -2.87 4.83
C ALA A 182 -14.38 -2.29 5.85
N GLN A 183 -13.94 -2.04 7.10
CA GLN A 183 -14.74 -1.35 8.10
C GLN A 183 -14.96 0.13 7.76
N ALA A 184 -13.94 0.88 7.33
CA ALA A 184 -14.07 2.29 6.98
C ALA A 184 -14.98 2.51 5.75
N ILE A 185 -14.76 1.74 4.68
CA ILE A 185 -15.60 1.76 3.47
C ILE A 185 -16.99 1.22 3.80
N GLY A 186 -17.08 0.10 4.52
CA GLY A 186 -18.33 -0.50 4.96
C GLY A 186 -19.17 0.45 5.81
N GLN A 187 -18.58 1.17 6.76
CA GLN A 187 -19.26 2.18 7.57
C GLN A 187 -19.72 3.38 6.74
N GLN A 188 -18.99 3.77 5.69
CA GLN A 188 -19.42 4.85 4.78
C GLN A 188 -20.57 4.39 3.87
N ILE A 189 -20.53 3.15 3.37
CA ILE A 189 -21.63 2.55 2.57
C ILE A 189 -22.86 2.32 3.46
N ILE A 190 -22.69 1.76 4.65
CA ILE A 190 -23.78 1.57 5.64
C ILE A 190 -24.27 2.92 6.15
N GLY A 191 -23.41 3.92 6.31
CA GLY A 191 -23.76 5.30 6.66
C GLY A 191 -24.59 5.98 5.57
N ALA A 192 -24.28 5.72 4.30
CA ALA A 192 -25.08 6.14 3.16
C ALA A 192 -26.43 5.40 3.11
N ALA A 193 -26.47 4.11 3.49
CA ALA A 193 -27.69 3.30 3.53
C ALA A 193 -28.59 3.60 4.75
N SER A 194 -28.01 3.94 5.91
CA SER A 194 -28.69 4.13 7.20
C SER A 194 -29.27 5.54 7.40
N LYS A 195 -28.94 6.50 6.53
CA LYS A 195 -29.66 7.78 6.41
C LYS A 195 -31.09 7.61 5.87
N GLY A 196 -31.55 6.38 5.64
CA GLY A 196 -32.97 6.06 5.43
C GLY A 196 -33.48 6.42 4.04
N ASP A 197 -32.60 6.79 3.11
CA ASP A 197 -33.02 7.08 1.74
C ASP A 197 -31.98 6.56 0.73
N LEU A 198 -31.90 5.23 0.63
CA LEU A 198 -31.18 4.53 -0.46
C LEU A 198 -31.61 5.04 -1.84
N ARG A 199 -32.80 5.66 -1.96
CA ARG A 199 -33.28 6.32 -3.19
C ARG A 199 -32.63 7.67 -3.46
N GLN A 200 -32.22 8.41 -2.42
CA GLN A 200 -31.56 9.70 -2.54
C GLN A 200 -30.08 9.53 -2.89
N ALA A 201 -29.40 8.55 -2.29
CA ALA A 201 -28.02 8.17 -2.65
C ALA A 201 -27.93 7.67 -4.11
N ALA A 202 -28.94 6.94 -4.60
CA ALA A 202 -29.02 6.49 -6.00
C ALA A 202 -29.24 7.66 -6.99
N ASN A 203 -30.03 8.67 -6.60
CA ASN A 203 -30.24 9.88 -7.41
C ASN A 203 -29.02 10.82 -7.42
N GLU A 204 -28.29 10.95 -6.31
CA GLU A 204 -27.06 11.75 -6.22
C GLU A 204 -25.89 11.12 -6.98
N LEU A 205 -25.87 9.80 -7.11
CA LEU A 205 -24.89 9.04 -7.90
C LEU A 205 -25.30 8.86 -9.38
N GLY A 206 -26.50 9.32 -9.78
CA GLY A 206 -26.99 9.25 -11.16
C GLY A 206 -27.35 7.84 -11.66
N ILE A 207 -27.56 6.87 -10.76
CA ILE A 207 -27.80 5.46 -11.10
C ILE A 207 -29.28 5.13 -10.91
N GLY A 208 -30.08 5.29 -11.96
CA GLY A 208 -31.51 4.99 -11.95
C GLY A 208 -31.87 3.52 -11.69
N ASP A 209 -30.96 2.59 -11.97
CA ASP A 209 -31.19 1.13 -11.92
C ASP A 209 -31.24 0.53 -10.51
N PHE A 210 -30.78 1.26 -9.49
CA PHE A 210 -30.65 0.73 -8.13
C PHE A 210 -32.00 0.39 -7.49
N LYS A 211 -33.05 1.10 -7.91
CA LYS A 211 -34.41 0.97 -7.37
C LYS A 211 -35.08 -0.33 -7.83
N ASP A 212 -34.79 -0.77 -9.04
CA ASP A 212 -35.27 -2.05 -9.58
C ASP A 212 -34.44 -3.21 -9.03
N MET A 213 -33.15 -2.98 -8.77
CA MET A 213 -32.24 -3.95 -8.15
C MET A 213 -32.61 -4.29 -6.70
N ILE A 214 -33.03 -3.29 -5.89
CA ILE A 214 -33.51 -3.52 -4.51
C ILE A 214 -34.85 -4.27 -4.53
N ARG A 215 -35.75 -3.95 -5.47
CA ARG A 215 -37.04 -4.61 -5.61
C ARG A 215 -36.89 -6.07 -6.05
N GLU A 216 -35.89 -6.35 -6.89
CA GLU A 216 -35.56 -7.71 -7.30
C GLU A 216 -34.83 -8.49 -6.19
N ALA A 217 -34.04 -7.81 -5.35
CA ALA A 217 -33.46 -8.40 -4.15
C ALA A 217 -34.54 -8.76 -3.10
N GLU A 218 -35.55 -7.91 -2.89
CA GLU A 218 -36.67 -8.17 -1.98
C GLU A 218 -37.44 -9.44 -2.35
N LYS A 219 -37.67 -9.68 -3.66
CA LYS A 219 -38.32 -10.91 -4.15
C LYS A 219 -37.50 -12.19 -3.97
N ILE A 220 -36.19 -12.08 -3.72
CA ILE A 220 -35.31 -13.23 -3.49
C ILE A 220 -35.28 -13.62 -2.00
N PHE A 221 -35.74 -12.73 -1.11
CA PHE A 221 -35.81 -12.95 0.34
C PHE A 221 -37.25 -13.22 0.86
N GLU A 222 -38.26 -13.20 -0.02
CA GLU A 222 -39.57 -13.89 0.16
C GLU A 222 -39.53 -15.30 -0.42
#